data_AF-A0A1X0NJ56-F1
#
_entry.id   AF-A0A1X0NJ56-F1
#
_cell.length_a   1.000
_cell.length_b   1.000
_cell.length_c   1.000
_cell.angle_alpha   90.00
_cell.angle_beta   90.00
_cell.angle_gamma   90.00
#
_symmetry.space_group_name_H-M   'P 1'
#
loop_
_entity.id
_entity.type
_entity.pdbx_description
1 polymer ?
#
loop_
_entity_poly.entity_id
_entity_poly.type
_entity_poly.pdbx_seq_one_letter_code
_entity_poly.pdbx_strand_id
1 'polypeptide(L)'
;MYIENKKLRDHITALPAYKKVETAYNLEKAGVYYLQQWDEFTDKESILLMARGILNAALNIAKGKGFVSQDATSVVVEGVYESVYTATWHYVEGVGGRGFGMQVKEGHPPQLWTENEVMKGSVEDDNDNEKPEDGRLELMLLTSKKGWSYTGFSMRKSCDIYVNKEVMRVWYKILKNLDE
;
A
#
# COMPACT_ATOMS: atom_id res chain seq x y z
N MET A 1 -15.27 -9.87 3.80
CA MET A 1 -14.97 -8.60 3.10
C MET A 1 -15.87 -7.53 3.73
N TYR A 2 -15.29 -6.58 4.47
CA TYR A 2 -16.00 -5.63 5.37
C TYR A 2 -16.72 -4.47 4.65
N ILE A 3 -16.92 -4.54 3.33
CA ILE A 3 -17.58 -3.49 2.55
C ILE A 3 -19.00 -3.94 2.23
N GLU A 4 -19.98 -3.42 2.97
CA GLU A 4 -21.40 -3.74 2.79
C GLU A 4 -22.00 -3.09 1.54
N ASN A 5 -21.40 -1.98 1.07
CA ASN A 5 -21.87 -1.28 -0.12
C ASN A 5 -21.50 -2.06 -1.40
N LYS A 6 -22.51 -2.68 -2.01
CA LYS A 6 -22.37 -3.48 -3.24
C LYS A 6 -21.75 -2.70 -4.40
N LYS A 7 -22.19 -1.46 -4.65
CA LYS A 7 -21.69 -0.63 -5.75
C LYS A 7 -20.21 -0.28 -5.57
N LEU A 8 -19.81 0.02 -4.33
CA LEU A 8 -18.41 0.32 -4.00
C LEU A 8 -17.53 -0.93 -4.18
N ARG A 9 -18.02 -2.08 -3.71
CA ARG A 9 -17.33 -3.37 -3.89
C ARG A 9 -17.12 -3.70 -5.36
N ASP A 10 -18.14 -3.57 -6.18
CA ASP A 10 -18.07 -3.82 -7.63
C ASP A 10 -17.07 -2.88 -8.33
N HIS A 11 -17.00 -1.62 -7.87
CA HIS A 11 -16.03 -0.67 -8.39
C HIS A 11 -14.59 -1.05 -8.01
N ILE A 12 -14.36 -1.42 -6.74
CA ILE A 12 -13.04 -1.82 -6.23
C ILE A 12 -12.54 -3.09 -6.92
N THR A 13 -13.39 -4.12 -7.07
CA THR A 13 -13.01 -5.38 -7.72
C THR A 13 -12.75 -5.22 -9.22
N ALA A 14 -13.34 -4.20 -9.85
CA ALA A 14 -13.06 -3.84 -11.22
C ALA A 14 -11.70 -3.15 -11.41
N LEU A 15 -11.12 -2.55 -10.36
CA LEU A 15 -9.86 -1.81 -10.46
C LEU A 15 -8.70 -2.72 -10.91
N PRO A 16 -7.89 -2.30 -11.90
CA PRO A 16 -6.73 -3.08 -12.35
C PRO A 16 -5.73 -3.39 -11.24
N ALA A 17 -5.56 -2.48 -10.27
CA ALA A 17 -4.67 -2.68 -9.13
C ALA A 17 -5.16 -3.80 -8.20
N TYR A 18 -6.46 -3.82 -7.87
CA TYR A 18 -7.06 -4.85 -7.04
C TYR A 18 -6.91 -6.24 -7.68
N LYS A 19 -7.20 -6.35 -8.98
CA LYS A 19 -7.05 -7.62 -9.72
C LYS A 19 -5.63 -8.18 -9.67
N LYS A 20 -4.61 -7.32 -9.68
CA LYS A 20 -3.21 -7.75 -9.54
C LYS A 20 -2.92 -8.32 -8.15
N VAL A 21 -3.35 -7.63 -7.10
CA VAL A 21 -3.18 -8.08 -5.71
C VAL A 21 -3.94 -9.38 -5.44
N GLU A 22 -5.19 -9.45 -5.89
CA GLU A 22 -6.02 -10.65 -5.78
C GLU A 22 -5.37 -11.85 -6.48
N THR A 23 -4.77 -11.63 -7.66
CA THR A 23 -4.03 -12.69 -8.36
C THR A 23 -2.81 -13.15 -7.56
N ALA A 24 -2.00 -12.22 -7.03
CA ALA A 24 -0.82 -12.56 -6.23
C ALA A 24 -1.21 -13.38 -4.99
N TYR A 25 -2.26 -12.94 -4.30
CA TYR A 25 -2.82 -13.65 -3.15
C TYR A 25 -3.32 -15.06 -3.51
N ASN A 26 -4.01 -15.21 -4.64
CA ASN A 26 -4.51 -16.52 -5.08
C ASN A 26 -3.36 -17.48 -5.44
N LEU A 27 -2.27 -16.99 -6.04
CA LEU A 27 -1.07 -17.78 -6.33
C LEU A 27 -0.38 -18.23 -5.04
N GLU A 28 -0.22 -17.32 -4.07
CA GLU A 28 0.35 -17.63 -2.75
C GLU A 28 -0.48 -18.69 -2.01
N LYS A 29 -1.80 -18.51 -1.98
CA LYS A 29 -2.73 -19.47 -1.39
C LYS A 29 -2.67 -20.84 -2.08
N ALA A 30 -2.44 -20.85 -3.39
CA ALA A 30 -2.23 -22.06 -4.17
C ALA A 30 -0.82 -22.66 -4.03
N GLY A 31 0.08 -22.02 -3.27
CA GLY A 31 1.46 -22.47 -3.07
C GLY A 31 2.37 -22.27 -4.29
N VAL A 32 1.98 -21.40 -5.22
CA VAL A 32 2.72 -21.14 -6.46
C VAL A 32 3.58 -19.89 -6.30
N TYR A 33 4.87 -20.10 -6.05
CA TYR A 33 5.87 -19.03 -5.89
C TYR A 33 6.85 -18.98 -7.08
N TYR A 34 7.05 -20.10 -7.75
CA TYR A 34 8.02 -20.25 -8.83
C TYR A 34 7.40 -20.80 -10.12
N LEU A 35 8.06 -20.55 -11.25
CA LEU A 35 7.57 -20.94 -12.57
C LEU A 35 7.51 -22.47 -12.76
N GLN A 36 8.36 -23.23 -12.06
CA GLN A 36 8.30 -24.69 -12.03
C GLN A 36 7.05 -25.20 -11.32
N GLN A 37 6.69 -24.59 -10.18
CA GLN A 37 5.46 -24.92 -9.48
C GLN A 37 4.24 -24.55 -10.33
N TRP A 38 4.31 -23.42 -11.05
CA TRP A 38 3.28 -23.05 -12.03
C TRP A 38 3.13 -24.09 -13.15
N ASP A 39 4.22 -24.71 -13.61
CA ASP A 39 4.17 -25.77 -14.62
C ASP A 39 3.33 -26.96 -14.13
N GLU A 40 3.60 -27.43 -12.91
CA GLU A 40 2.95 -28.56 -12.26
C GLU A 40 1.54 -28.22 -11.72
N PHE A 41 1.24 -26.94 -11.53
CA PHE A 41 -0.03 -26.49 -10.99
C PHE A 41 -1.21 -26.85 -11.91
N THR A 42 -2.19 -27.57 -11.36
CA THR A 42 -3.34 -28.11 -12.12
C THR A 42 -4.52 -27.16 -12.16
N ASP A 43 -4.79 -26.43 -11.08
CA ASP A 43 -5.94 -25.52 -10.96
C ASP A 43 -5.66 -24.12 -11.51
N LYS A 44 -5.11 -24.04 -12.72
CA LYS A 44 -4.75 -22.76 -13.38
C LYS A 44 -5.98 -21.89 -13.70
N GLU A 45 -7.19 -22.46 -13.69
CA GLU A 45 -8.45 -21.74 -13.90
C GLU A 45 -8.88 -20.91 -12.67
N SER A 46 -8.39 -21.25 -11.47
CA SER A 46 -8.57 -20.42 -10.27
C SER A 46 -7.81 -19.08 -10.34
N ILE A 47 -6.83 -18.96 -11.25
CA ILE A 47 -6.01 -17.78 -11.43
C ILE A 47 -6.59 -16.90 -12.53
N LEU A 48 -6.55 -15.58 -12.32
CA LEU A 48 -7.03 -14.58 -13.26
C LEU A 48 -6.48 -14.82 -14.67
N LEU A 49 -7.37 -14.82 -15.68
CA LEU A 49 -7.05 -15.12 -17.08
C LEU A 49 -5.82 -14.37 -17.61
N MET A 50 -5.69 -13.08 -17.28
CA MET A 50 -4.55 -12.26 -17.70
C MET A 50 -3.23 -12.76 -17.10
N ALA A 51 -3.21 -13.09 -15.82
CA ALA A 51 -2.01 -13.57 -15.16
C ALA A 51 -1.62 -14.97 -15.66
N ARG A 52 -2.60 -15.84 -15.88
CA ARG A 52 -2.39 -17.15 -16.51
C ARG A 52 -1.71 -17.01 -17.88
N GLY A 53 -2.17 -16.07 -18.71
CA GLY A 53 -1.57 -15.80 -20.03
C GLY A 53 -0.11 -15.39 -19.93
N ILE A 54 0.21 -14.47 -19.00
CA ILE A 54 1.59 -14.01 -18.76
C ILE A 54 2.48 -15.15 -18.27
N LEU A 55 2.03 -15.93 -17.28
CA LEU A 55 2.80 -17.04 -16.70
C LEU A 55 3.04 -18.16 -17.73
N ASN A 56 2.05 -18.49 -18.55
CA ASN A 56 2.21 -19.46 -19.63
C ASN A 56 3.18 -18.96 -20.71
N ALA A 57 3.13 -17.68 -21.07
CA ALA A 57 4.09 -17.09 -22.01
C ALA A 57 5.52 -17.13 -21.43
N ALA A 58 5.69 -16.74 -20.17
CA ALA A 58 6.97 -16.81 -19.47
C ALA A 58 7.51 -18.25 -19.38
N LEU A 59 6.64 -19.22 -19.05
CA LEU A 59 6.98 -20.64 -18.99
C LEU A 59 7.42 -21.17 -20.37
N ASN A 60 6.69 -20.84 -21.44
CA ASN A 60 7.06 -21.24 -22.79
C ASN A 60 8.39 -20.63 -23.24
N ILE A 61 8.66 -19.36 -22.91
CA ILE A 61 9.94 -18.71 -23.17
C ILE A 61 11.07 -19.40 -22.38
N ALA A 62 10.83 -19.75 -21.12
CA ALA A 62 11.81 -20.45 -20.27
C ALA A 62 12.12 -21.86 -20.79
N LYS A 63 11.08 -22.63 -21.17
CA LYS A 63 11.21 -23.97 -21.77
C LYS A 63 11.92 -23.94 -23.11
N GLY A 64 11.61 -22.96 -23.97
CA GLY A 64 12.27 -22.76 -25.26
C GLY A 64 13.74 -22.36 -25.16
N LYS A 65 14.20 -21.89 -24.00
CA LYS A 65 15.59 -21.52 -23.72
C LYS A 65 16.39 -22.58 -22.96
N GLY A 66 15.81 -23.74 -22.64
CA GLY A 66 16.53 -24.84 -21.99
C GLY A 66 17.00 -24.53 -20.56
N PHE A 67 16.14 -23.94 -19.73
CA PHE A 67 16.45 -23.75 -18.32
C PHE A 67 16.09 -25.00 -17.50
N VAL A 68 17.12 -25.77 -17.13
CA VAL A 68 17.10 -26.67 -15.97
C VAL A 68 17.97 -26.00 -14.91
N SER A 69 17.37 -25.54 -13.82
CA SER A 69 18.07 -25.53 -12.53
C SER A 69 17.05 -25.42 -11.40
N GLN A 70 17.20 -26.34 -10.45
CA GLN A 70 16.35 -26.59 -9.29
C GLN A 70 16.68 -25.65 -8.10
N ASP A 71 17.58 -24.69 -8.29
CA ASP A 71 18.04 -23.77 -7.24
C ASP A 71 17.83 -22.31 -7.65
N ALA A 72 16.56 -21.89 -7.78
CA ALA A 72 16.23 -20.48 -7.86
C ALA A 72 16.32 -19.89 -6.44
N THR A 73 17.53 -19.57 -6.00
CA THR A 73 17.74 -18.65 -4.89
C THR A 73 16.94 -17.38 -5.21
N SER A 74 16.07 -16.93 -4.30
CA SER A 74 15.34 -15.67 -4.49
C SER A 74 16.35 -14.61 -4.91
N VAL A 75 16.27 -14.13 -6.15
CA VAL A 75 17.14 -13.03 -6.59
C VAL A 75 16.63 -11.83 -5.80
N VAL A 76 17.30 -11.54 -4.68
CA VAL A 76 17.12 -10.29 -3.97
C VAL A 76 17.54 -9.22 -4.97
N VAL A 77 16.56 -8.56 -5.57
CA VAL A 77 16.82 -7.44 -6.45
C VAL A 77 17.27 -6.30 -5.55
N GLU A 78 18.59 -6.19 -5.37
CA GLU A 78 19.21 -5.04 -4.70
C GLU A 78 18.63 -3.76 -5.30
N GLY A 79 18.22 -2.82 -4.44
CA GLY A 79 17.68 -1.54 -4.87
C GLY A 79 16.16 -1.39 -4.90
N VAL A 80 15.36 -2.47 -4.91
CA VAL A 80 13.88 -2.35 -5.03
C VAL A 80 13.26 -1.58 -3.86
N TYR A 81 13.80 -1.75 -2.65
CA TYR A 81 13.32 -1.07 -1.44
C TYR A 81 14.22 0.07 -0.98
N GLU A 82 15.29 0.40 -1.72
CA GLU A 82 16.17 1.52 -1.36
C GLU A 82 15.40 2.82 -1.21
N SER A 83 14.34 3.01 -2.00
CA SER A 83 13.52 4.21 -1.92
C SER A 83 12.75 4.33 -0.60
N VAL A 84 12.41 3.20 0.03
CA VAL A 84 11.81 3.14 1.37
C VAL A 84 12.85 3.46 2.43
N TYR A 85 14.04 2.86 2.33
CA TYR A 85 15.13 3.08 3.30
C TYR A 85 15.73 4.49 3.23
N THR A 86 15.65 5.15 2.08
CA THR A 86 16.15 6.52 1.87
C THR A 86 15.06 7.59 1.95
N ALA A 87 13.82 7.21 2.28
CA ALA A 87 12.73 8.14 2.42
C ALA A 87 12.91 9.08 3.64
N THR A 88 12.33 10.27 3.56
CA THR A 88 12.43 11.31 4.59
C THR A 88 11.04 11.73 5.06
N TRP A 89 10.88 11.76 6.38
CA TRP A 89 9.68 12.25 7.04
C TRP A 89 9.58 13.77 6.97
N HIS A 90 8.36 14.23 6.76
CA HIS A 90 7.93 15.61 6.94
C HIS A 90 6.57 15.58 7.62
N TYR A 91 6.11 16.72 8.10
CA TYR A 91 4.79 16.83 8.68
C TYR A 91 4.20 18.22 8.52
N VAL A 92 2.89 18.33 8.62
CA VAL A 92 2.13 19.57 8.51
C VAL A 92 1.50 19.88 9.85
N GLU A 93 1.75 21.08 10.34
CA GLU A 93 1.06 21.64 11.50
C GLU A 93 0.12 22.76 11.08
N GLY A 94 -0.98 22.89 11.81
CA GLY A 94 -1.82 24.07 11.80
C GLY A 94 -1.06 25.30 12.31
N VAL A 95 -1.32 26.46 11.71
CA VAL A 95 -0.78 27.74 12.18
C VAL A 95 -1.93 28.69 12.49
N GLY A 96 -1.96 29.21 13.72
CA GLY A 96 -2.98 30.15 14.17
C GLY A 96 -2.85 31.52 13.49
N GLY A 97 -3.97 32.10 13.04
CA GLY A 97 -3.96 33.45 12.43
C GLY A 97 -5.20 33.78 11.59
N ARG A 98 -5.13 34.90 10.84
CA ARG A 98 -6.15 35.23 9.81
C ARG A 98 -5.88 34.41 8.54
N GLY A 99 -6.52 33.24 8.45
CA GLY A 99 -6.46 32.32 7.31
C GLY A 99 -6.33 30.86 7.77
N PHE A 100 -6.64 29.90 6.90
CA PHE A 100 -6.39 28.47 7.13
C PHE A 100 -4.90 28.16 6.88
N GLY A 101 -4.03 28.63 7.78
CA GLY A 101 -2.58 28.46 7.66
C GLY A 101 -2.18 27.02 7.99
N MET A 102 -1.45 26.37 7.08
CA MET A 102 -0.76 25.10 7.29
C MET A 102 0.72 25.30 6.98
N GLN A 103 1.61 24.78 7.83
CA GLN A 103 3.06 24.84 7.62
C GLN A 103 3.65 23.43 7.53
N VAL A 104 4.49 23.21 6.51
CA VAL A 104 5.27 21.98 6.37
C VAL A 104 6.58 22.12 7.14
N LYS A 105 6.92 21.11 7.95
CA LYS A 105 8.16 20.98 8.71
C LYS A 105 8.87 19.69 8.31
N GLU A 106 10.20 19.73 8.28
CA GLU A 106 11.04 18.58 7.97
C GLU A 106 11.26 17.71 9.21
N GLY A 107 11.35 16.39 9.00
CA GLY A 107 11.57 15.41 10.06
C GLY A 107 10.29 14.76 10.57
N HIS A 108 10.41 14.08 11.70
CA HIS A 108 9.29 13.45 12.38
C HIS A 108 8.59 14.47 13.28
N PRO A 109 7.24 14.45 13.38
CA PRO A 109 6.54 15.37 14.28
C PRO A 109 6.97 15.14 15.74
N PRO A 110 7.04 16.20 16.57
CA PRO A 110 7.41 16.10 17.98
C PRO A 110 6.44 15.23 18.79
N GLN A 111 5.15 15.27 18.43
CA GLN A 111 4.09 14.52 19.07
C GLN A 111 3.21 13.87 17.99
N LEU A 112 3.04 12.56 18.08
CA LEU A 112 2.09 11.81 17.25
C LEU A 112 0.70 11.84 17.87
N TRP A 113 -0.32 11.65 17.04
CA TRP A 113 -1.68 11.44 17.55
C TRP A 113 -1.72 10.24 18.48
N THR A 114 -2.34 10.42 19.63
CA THR A 114 -2.53 9.32 20.58
C THR A 114 -3.68 8.41 20.16
N GLU A 115 -3.65 7.13 20.51
CA GLU A 115 -4.74 6.19 20.18
C GLU A 115 -6.10 6.72 20.61
N ASN A 116 -6.21 7.28 21.84
CA ASN A 116 -7.43 7.89 22.35
C ASN A 116 -7.91 9.07 21.49
N GLU A 117 -6.99 9.92 21.04
CA GLU A 117 -7.30 11.07 20.20
C GLU A 117 -7.78 10.65 18.81
N VAL A 118 -7.17 9.61 18.26
CA VAL A 118 -7.51 9.05 16.95
C VAL A 118 -8.83 8.26 17.00
N MET A 119 -9.10 7.54 18.08
CA MET A 119 -10.30 6.72 18.24
C MET A 119 -11.53 7.51 18.66
N LYS A 120 -11.38 8.71 19.22
CA LYS A 120 -12.49 9.60 19.64
C LYS A 120 -13.38 10.12 18.50
N GLY A 121 -13.10 9.78 17.25
CA GLY A 121 -13.95 10.10 16.11
C GLY A 121 -15.18 9.19 16.02
N SER A 122 -16.21 9.46 16.84
CA SER A 122 -17.63 9.22 16.51
C SER A 122 -18.54 9.60 17.68
N VAL A 123 -19.30 10.70 17.50
CA VAL A 123 -20.71 10.95 17.92
C VAL A 123 -20.96 12.45 18.16
N GLU A 124 -19.95 13.26 18.53
CA GLU A 124 -20.13 14.71 18.79
C GLU A 124 -19.38 15.64 17.82
N ASP A 125 -18.51 15.10 16.95
CA ASP A 125 -17.79 15.88 15.93
C ASP A 125 -18.58 15.96 14.62
N ASP A 126 -19.67 16.74 14.63
CA ASP A 126 -20.31 17.28 13.41
C ASP A 126 -19.52 18.47 12.83
N ASN A 127 -18.26 18.66 13.25
CA ASN A 127 -17.49 19.83 12.94
C ASN A 127 -16.38 19.52 11.94
N ASP A 128 -16.76 19.41 10.66
CA ASP A 128 -15.88 19.60 9.48
C ASP A 128 -15.18 20.98 9.48
N ASN A 129 -15.35 21.79 10.54
CA ASN A 129 -14.83 23.13 10.75
C ASN A 129 -13.87 23.25 11.96
N GLU A 130 -13.25 22.17 12.44
CA GLU A 130 -12.11 22.32 13.36
C GLU A 130 -11.03 23.16 12.65
N LYS A 131 -10.89 24.41 13.09
CA LYS A 131 -9.82 25.26 12.59
C LYS A 131 -8.48 24.63 12.99
N PRO A 132 -7.47 24.68 12.10
CA PRO A 132 -6.13 24.25 12.47
C PRO A 132 -5.70 25.01 13.72
N GLU A 133 -5.54 24.28 14.82
CA GLU A 133 -5.00 24.82 16.06
C GLU A 133 -3.48 24.98 15.89
N ASP A 134 -2.94 26.04 16.49
CA ASP A 134 -1.53 26.39 16.31
C ASP A 134 -0.64 25.27 16.85
N GLY A 135 0.18 24.68 15.97
CA GLY A 135 1.04 23.55 16.29
C GLY A 135 0.35 22.18 16.29
N ARG A 136 -0.95 22.08 15.95
CA ARG A 136 -1.63 20.78 15.85
C ARG A 136 -1.15 20.01 14.62
N LEU A 137 -0.76 18.75 14.81
CA LEU A 137 -0.40 17.86 13.71
C LEU A 137 -1.64 17.55 12.86
N GLU A 138 -1.56 17.84 11.56
CA GLU A 138 -2.63 17.62 10.58
C GLU A 138 -2.30 16.44 9.64
N LEU A 139 -1.04 16.36 9.19
CA LEU A 139 -0.59 15.36 8.22
C LEU A 139 0.87 14.97 8.51
N MET A 140 1.20 13.71 8.32
CA MET A 140 2.58 13.26 8.15
C MET A 140 2.81 12.89 6.69
N LEU A 141 4.00 13.18 6.18
CA LEU A 141 4.41 12.82 4.83
C LEU A 141 5.70 12.01 4.89
N LEU A 142 5.73 10.97 4.08
CA LEU A 142 6.93 10.24 3.78
C LEU A 142 7.25 10.49 2.30
N THR A 143 8.40 11.10 2.06
CA THR A 143 8.84 11.55 0.73
C THR A 143 10.07 10.78 0.30
N SER A 144 10.19 10.46 -0.99
CA SER A 144 11.37 9.75 -1.51
C SER A 144 11.81 10.31 -2.86
N LYS A 145 13.06 10.78 -2.95
CA LYS A 145 13.66 11.25 -4.21
C LYS A 145 13.71 10.16 -5.29
N LYS A 146 13.72 8.89 -4.87
CA LYS A 146 13.71 7.72 -5.75
C LYS A 146 12.29 7.25 -6.11
N GLY A 147 11.24 7.86 -5.56
CA GLY A 147 9.84 7.46 -5.75
C GLY A 147 9.46 6.20 -4.96
N TRP A 148 8.32 5.59 -5.30
CA TRP A 148 7.81 4.41 -4.58
C TRP A 148 7.74 3.19 -5.47
N SER A 149 8.19 2.04 -4.96
CA SER A 149 8.22 0.77 -5.69
C SER A 149 6.82 0.29 -6.12
N TYR A 150 5.77 0.64 -5.35
CA TYR A 150 4.39 0.19 -5.63
C TYR A 150 3.62 1.06 -6.65
N THR A 151 4.15 2.21 -7.09
CA THR A 151 3.47 3.07 -8.10
C THR A 151 3.68 2.61 -9.55
N GLY A 152 3.93 1.31 -9.75
CA GLY A 152 3.98 0.68 -11.06
C GLY A 152 5.13 1.16 -11.96
N PHE A 153 6.31 1.46 -11.39
CA PHE A 153 7.48 1.99 -12.10
C PHE A 153 7.20 3.24 -12.97
N SER A 154 6.06 3.89 -12.79
CA SER A 154 5.75 5.12 -13.50
C SER A 154 6.45 6.26 -12.76
N MET A 155 7.67 6.58 -13.18
CA MET A 155 8.45 7.74 -12.70
C MET A 155 7.70 9.09 -12.88
N ARG A 156 6.55 9.10 -13.57
CA ARG A 156 5.81 10.32 -13.93
C ARG A 156 4.72 10.72 -12.93
N LYS A 157 4.48 9.92 -11.88
CA LYS A 157 3.54 10.24 -10.79
C LYS A 157 4.14 9.79 -9.46
N SER A 158 5.21 10.46 -9.03
CA SER A 158 5.69 10.35 -7.65
C SER A 158 4.63 10.95 -6.74
N CYS A 159 3.74 10.13 -6.19
CA CYS A 159 2.89 10.52 -5.08
C CYS A 159 3.66 10.21 -3.81
N ASP A 160 3.97 11.22 -2.99
CA ASP A 160 4.47 10.99 -1.65
C ASP A 160 3.39 10.28 -0.80
N ILE A 161 3.82 9.52 0.19
CA ILE A 161 2.89 8.82 1.09
C ILE A 161 2.45 9.82 2.15
N TYR A 162 1.14 10.05 2.27
CA TYR A 162 0.57 10.87 3.32
C TYR A 162 -0.16 9.99 4.35
N VAL A 163 0.01 10.32 5.62
CA VAL A 163 -0.64 9.66 6.75
C VAL A 163 -1.40 10.75 7.51
N ASN A 164 -2.73 10.63 7.52
CA ASN A 164 -3.61 11.48 8.31
C ASN A 164 -4.13 10.73 9.55
N LYS A 165 -4.90 11.44 10.39
CA LYS A 165 -5.52 10.88 11.58
C LYS A 165 -6.39 9.65 11.29
N GLU A 166 -7.10 9.62 10.16
CA GLU A 166 -7.92 8.46 9.75
C GLU A 166 -7.11 7.22 9.38
N VAL A 167 -5.97 7.39 8.69
CA VAL A 167 -5.05 6.28 8.40
C VAL A 167 -4.51 5.68 9.70
N MET A 168 -4.15 6.53 10.66
CA MET A 168 -3.74 6.07 12.00
C MET A 168 -4.88 5.34 12.73
N ARG A 169 -6.13 5.77 12.55
CA ARG A 169 -7.31 5.11 13.16
C ARG A 169 -7.48 3.68 12.66
N VAL A 170 -7.35 3.51 11.34
CA VAL A 170 -7.38 2.18 10.72
C VAL A 170 -6.22 1.33 11.21
N TRP A 171 -5.01 1.91 11.28
CA TRP A 171 -3.83 1.21 11.78
C TRP A 171 -4.01 0.70 13.21
N TYR A 172 -4.45 1.55 14.14
CA TYR A 172 -4.68 1.13 15.53
C TYR A 172 -5.78 0.06 15.65
N LYS A 173 -6.84 0.12 14.82
CA LYS A 173 -7.86 -0.94 14.77
C LYS A 173 -7.28 -2.28 14.30
N ILE A 174 -6.43 -2.26 13.26
CA ILE A 174 -5.77 -3.45 12.75
C ILE A 174 -4.83 -4.02 13.83
N LEU A 175 -4.03 -3.17 14.46
CA LEU A 175 -3.09 -3.58 15.51
C LEU A 175 -3.81 -4.28 16.66
N LYS A 176 -4.90 -3.68 17.16
CA LYS A 176 -5.71 -4.29 18.22
C LYS A 176 -6.28 -5.65 17.84
N ASN A 177 -6.71 -5.83 16.59
CA ASN A 177 -7.23 -7.11 16.09
C ASN A 177 -6.14 -8.16 15.83
N LEU A 178 -4.86 -7.77 15.74
CA LEU A 178 -3.74 -8.69 15.57
C LEU A 178 -3.24 -9.25 16.91
N ASP A 179 -3.46 -8.52 18.00
CA ASP A 179 -3.08 -8.91 19.36
C ASP A 179 -4.18 -9.75 20.07
N GLU A 180 -5.34 -9.97 19.42
CA GLU A 180 -6.46 -10.83 19.86
C GLU A 180 -6.43 -12.21 19.18
#